data_AF-A0A1G4NW18-F1
#
_entry.id   AF-A0A1G4NW18-F1
#
_cell.length_a   1.000
_cell.length_b   1.000
_cell.length_c   1.000
_cell.angle_alpha   90.00
_cell.angle_beta   90.00
_cell.angle_gamma   90.00
#
_symmetry.space_group_name_H-M   'P 1'
#
loop_
_entity.id
_entity.type
_entity.pdbx_description
1 polymer ?
#
loop_
_entity_poly.entity_id
_entity_poly.type
_entity_poly.pdbx_seq_one_letter_code
_entity_poly.pdbx_strand_id
1 'polypeptide(L)'
;MHEDQWILNSTEYQLYARHLMIPEIRVAGQKRLKKARVLFIGAGGLSSSSLLYLTAAGIGHIGIIDHDTVELSNLQRQVIYNINQIGNLKTICAQQTLNKLNPNCKLQIYNQRFSQSNAHTLIKSYDIIIDGTDNFNTRHIISTTCYKLHKIHIYGAISSFEGQVSVFNYSGGPHYNDIKPISINNTMNDCNIYGVLGVLPGLIGLIQATEALKIIIGIGNILSGYMIIYNALQMSFKKIKIRNKTTNVENQPNKYYPQQNTINSKLAYENLSINFLHKYLKNYKNITYLVDIRSSNEYESQHLQYAINIPLNKLQDQNNLKILKKQAKNKNIIIYCNSYSRSKIASVLLTHADIEHYILKI
;
A
#
# COMPACT_ATOMS: atom_id res chain seq x y z
N MET A 1 -31.13 -1.82 -21.09
CA MET A 1 -29.90 -2.64 -21.20
C MET A 1 -30.35 -4.03 -21.59
N HIS A 2 -29.99 -4.50 -22.79
CA HIS A 2 -30.36 -5.83 -23.28
C HIS A 2 -29.71 -6.92 -22.40
N GLU A 3 -30.50 -7.90 -21.95
CA GLU A 3 -30.03 -9.02 -21.11
C GLU A 3 -28.94 -9.88 -21.80
N ASP A 4 -28.91 -9.84 -23.13
CA ASP A 4 -28.04 -10.67 -23.97
C ASP A 4 -26.53 -10.40 -23.77
N GLN A 5 -26.15 -9.20 -23.33
CA GLN A 5 -24.73 -8.85 -23.14
C GLN A 5 -24.05 -9.66 -22.02
N TRP A 6 -24.83 -10.22 -21.08
CA TRP A 6 -24.32 -10.91 -19.90
C TRP A 6 -24.49 -12.42 -19.96
N ILE A 7 -24.88 -12.96 -21.13
CA ILE A 7 -24.90 -14.39 -21.38
C ILE A 7 -23.46 -14.91 -21.41
N LEU A 8 -23.22 -16.06 -20.78
CA LEU A 8 -21.93 -16.73 -20.83
C LEU A 8 -21.77 -17.41 -22.20
N ASN A 9 -20.65 -17.18 -22.87
CA ASN A 9 -20.31 -17.91 -24.08
C ASN A 9 -19.76 -19.32 -23.73
N SER A 10 -19.58 -20.17 -24.74
CA SER A 10 -19.09 -21.55 -24.54
C SER A 10 -17.75 -21.61 -23.79
N THR A 11 -16.81 -20.73 -24.13
CA THR A 11 -15.51 -20.63 -23.46
C THR A 11 -15.66 -20.23 -21.99
N GLU A 12 -16.54 -19.29 -21.67
CA GLU A 12 -16.83 -18.89 -20.29
C GLU A 12 -17.51 -20.00 -19.49
N TYR A 13 -18.40 -20.79 -20.10
CA TYR A 13 -18.97 -21.98 -19.47
C TYR A 13 -17.89 -23.00 -19.08
N GLN A 14 -16.89 -23.22 -19.95
CA GLN A 14 -15.76 -24.11 -19.66
C GLN A 14 -14.85 -23.51 -18.58
N LEU A 15 -14.46 -22.25 -18.72
CA LEU A 15 -13.55 -21.56 -17.80
C LEU A 15 -14.11 -21.50 -16.37
N TYR A 16 -15.42 -21.25 -16.23
CA TYR A 16 -16.07 -21.12 -14.93
C TYR A 16 -16.79 -22.39 -14.47
N ALA A 17 -16.60 -23.54 -15.13
CA ALA A 17 -17.33 -24.77 -14.83
C ALA A 17 -17.34 -25.13 -13.34
N ARG A 18 -16.19 -24.95 -12.65
CA ARG A 18 -16.08 -25.19 -11.20
C ARG A 18 -16.89 -24.21 -10.35
N HIS A 19 -16.97 -22.92 -10.72
CA HIS A 19 -17.88 -21.97 -10.07
C HIS A 19 -19.35 -22.33 -10.31
N LEU A 20 -19.69 -22.74 -11.54
CA LEU A 20 -21.06 -23.07 -11.92
C LEU A 20 -21.63 -24.27 -11.15
N MET A 21 -20.76 -25.18 -10.68
CA MET A 21 -21.14 -26.31 -9.82
C MET A 21 -21.47 -25.91 -8.38
N ILE A 22 -20.99 -24.75 -7.90
CA ILE A 22 -21.23 -24.29 -6.53
C ILE A 22 -22.68 -23.78 -6.42
N PRO A 23 -23.54 -24.37 -5.56
CA PRO A 23 -24.96 -24.01 -5.47
C PRO A 23 -25.22 -22.52 -5.21
N GLU A 24 -24.38 -21.89 -4.40
CA GLU A 24 -24.46 -20.48 -4.04
C GLU A 24 -24.07 -19.53 -5.18
N ILE A 25 -23.36 -20.02 -6.20
CA ILE A 25 -22.96 -19.24 -7.37
C ILE A 25 -23.86 -19.58 -8.56
N ARG A 26 -23.75 -20.80 -9.10
CA ARG A 26 -24.41 -21.25 -10.34
C ARG A 26 -24.23 -20.25 -11.50
N VAL A 27 -25.00 -20.40 -12.56
CA VAL A 27 -25.00 -19.48 -13.71
C VAL A 27 -25.39 -18.06 -13.29
N ALA A 28 -26.35 -17.91 -12.38
CA ALA A 28 -26.83 -16.60 -11.93
C ALA A 28 -25.72 -15.77 -11.25
N GLY A 29 -24.99 -16.36 -10.31
CA GLY A 29 -23.86 -15.72 -9.63
C GLY A 29 -22.74 -15.36 -10.60
N GLN A 30 -22.42 -16.25 -11.54
CA GLN A 30 -21.39 -15.96 -12.56
C GLN A 30 -21.82 -14.81 -13.50
N LYS A 31 -23.10 -14.71 -13.87
CA LYS A 31 -23.64 -13.55 -14.59
C LYS A 31 -23.51 -12.25 -13.78
N ARG A 32 -23.71 -12.30 -12.45
CA ARG A 32 -23.49 -11.13 -11.58
C ARG A 32 -22.02 -10.70 -11.57
N LEU A 33 -21.08 -11.67 -11.48
CA LEU A 33 -19.64 -11.40 -11.60
C LEU A 33 -19.30 -10.73 -12.94
N LYS A 34 -19.82 -11.27 -14.05
CA LYS A 34 -19.62 -10.71 -15.39
C LYS A 34 -20.18 -9.29 -15.53
N LYS A 35 -21.27 -8.95 -14.84
CA LYS A 35 -21.85 -7.60 -14.87
C LYS A 35 -21.09 -6.59 -13.98
N ALA A 36 -20.43 -7.06 -12.94
CA ALA A 36 -19.84 -6.19 -11.91
C ALA A 36 -18.68 -5.32 -12.43
N ARG A 37 -18.54 -4.16 -11.80
CA ARG A 37 -17.47 -3.19 -12.07
C ARG A 37 -16.69 -2.90 -10.79
N VAL A 38 -15.43 -3.28 -10.77
CA VAL A 38 -14.55 -3.13 -9.59
C VAL A 38 -13.40 -2.17 -9.92
N LEU A 39 -13.16 -1.17 -9.07
CA LEU A 39 -12.01 -0.26 -9.18
C LEU A 39 -10.97 -0.62 -8.12
N PHE A 40 -9.74 -0.87 -8.56
CA PHE A 40 -8.57 -0.97 -7.70
C PHE A 40 -7.85 0.36 -7.64
N ILE A 41 -7.66 0.88 -6.43
CA ILE A 41 -6.85 2.07 -6.19
C ILE A 41 -5.52 1.63 -5.58
N GLY A 42 -4.47 1.74 -6.37
CA GLY A 42 -3.18 1.09 -6.14
C GLY A 42 -3.11 -0.28 -6.82
N ALA A 43 -1.98 -0.55 -7.46
CA ALA A 43 -1.59 -1.81 -8.08
C ALA A 43 -0.36 -2.42 -7.38
N GLY A 44 -0.23 -2.16 -6.07
CA GLY A 44 0.84 -2.65 -5.21
C GLY A 44 0.60 -4.07 -4.69
N GLY A 45 1.23 -4.40 -3.55
CA GLY A 45 1.24 -5.76 -3.00
C GLY A 45 -0.15 -6.29 -2.62
N LEU A 46 -1.00 -5.45 -2.03
CA LEU A 46 -2.39 -5.81 -1.69
C LEU A 46 -3.17 -6.19 -2.96
N SER A 47 -3.16 -5.29 -3.95
CA SER A 47 -3.93 -5.46 -5.18
C SER A 47 -3.42 -6.59 -6.07
N SER A 48 -2.13 -6.92 -5.99
CA SER A 48 -1.46 -7.85 -6.89
C SER A 48 -2.14 -9.22 -6.94
N SER A 49 -2.40 -9.85 -5.79
CA SER A 49 -3.08 -11.15 -5.74
C SER A 49 -4.58 -11.01 -6.04
N SER A 50 -5.25 -10.00 -5.50
CA SER A 50 -6.69 -9.80 -5.73
C SER A 50 -7.04 -9.54 -7.20
N LEU A 51 -6.20 -8.79 -7.93
CA LEU A 51 -6.40 -8.53 -9.36
C LEU A 51 -6.40 -9.85 -10.13
N LEU A 52 -5.40 -10.70 -9.90
CA LEU A 52 -5.31 -12.02 -10.54
C LEU A 52 -6.57 -12.86 -10.27
N TYR A 53 -6.95 -13.00 -9.00
CA TYR A 53 -8.08 -13.87 -8.63
C TYR A 53 -9.44 -13.30 -9.05
N LEU A 54 -9.67 -12.00 -8.99
CA LEU A 54 -10.93 -11.40 -9.45
C LEU A 54 -11.06 -11.45 -10.98
N THR A 55 -9.97 -11.23 -11.72
CA THR A 55 -9.96 -11.42 -13.17
C THR A 55 -10.23 -12.89 -13.54
N ALA A 56 -9.56 -13.84 -12.88
CA ALA A 56 -9.78 -15.27 -13.10
C ALA A 56 -11.19 -15.72 -12.71
N ALA A 57 -11.78 -15.13 -11.66
CA ALA A 57 -13.15 -15.41 -11.22
C ALA A 57 -14.22 -14.90 -12.20
N GLY A 58 -13.85 -14.07 -13.18
CA GLY A 58 -14.75 -13.58 -14.21
C GLY A 58 -15.47 -12.28 -13.86
N ILE A 59 -14.84 -11.40 -13.06
CA ILE A 59 -15.30 -10.01 -12.98
C ILE A 59 -15.22 -9.39 -14.37
N GLY A 60 -16.33 -8.84 -14.86
CA GLY A 60 -16.38 -8.38 -16.25
C GLY A 60 -15.71 -7.03 -16.50
N HIS A 61 -15.62 -6.15 -15.49
CA HIS A 61 -14.94 -4.87 -15.62
C HIS A 61 -14.05 -4.58 -14.42
N ILE A 62 -12.77 -4.37 -14.70
CA ILE A 62 -11.79 -3.98 -13.69
C ILE A 62 -11.13 -2.66 -14.11
N GLY A 63 -11.23 -1.67 -13.22
CA GLY A 63 -10.47 -0.43 -13.28
C GLY A 63 -9.22 -0.55 -12.44
N ILE A 64 -8.09 -0.01 -12.90
CA ILE A 64 -6.83 0.02 -12.15
C ILE A 64 -6.25 1.43 -12.21
N ILE A 65 -6.10 2.08 -11.05
CA ILE A 65 -5.39 3.35 -10.96
C ILE A 65 -4.11 3.20 -10.15
N ASP A 66 -2.98 3.52 -10.77
CA ASP A 66 -1.67 3.64 -10.15
C ASP A 66 -0.81 4.59 -11.01
N HIS A 67 0.17 5.22 -10.39
CA HIS A 67 1.11 6.14 -11.03
C HIS A 67 2.55 5.64 -11.02
N ASP A 68 2.85 4.57 -10.26
CA ASP A 68 4.19 4.06 -10.10
C ASP A 68 4.61 3.18 -11.29
N THR A 69 5.92 3.00 -11.39
CA THR A 69 6.54 1.97 -12.23
C THR A 69 6.91 0.73 -11.41
N VAL A 70 7.11 -0.40 -12.08
CA VAL A 70 7.58 -1.63 -11.45
C VAL A 70 9.05 -1.49 -11.07
N GLU A 71 9.38 -1.76 -9.81
CA GLU A 71 10.77 -1.80 -9.33
C GLU A 71 11.18 -3.21 -8.91
N LEU A 72 12.47 -3.53 -8.97
CA LEU A 72 13.00 -4.83 -8.51
C LEU A 72 12.59 -5.13 -7.05
N SER A 73 12.64 -4.11 -6.18
CA SER A 73 12.26 -4.18 -4.76
C SER A 73 10.78 -4.56 -4.53
N ASN A 74 9.94 -4.43 -5.56
CA ASN A 74 8.51 -4.68 -5.50
C ASN A 74 8.20 -6.17 -5.73
N LEU A 75 9.03 -6.87 -6.51
CA LEU A 75 8.73 -8.22 -7.01
C LEU A 75 8.57 -9.27 -5.91
N GLN A 76 9.21 -9.08 -4.74
CA GLN A 76 9.06 -9.99 -3.60
C GLN A 76 7.64 -10.06 -3.02
N ARG A 77 6.77 -9.10 -3.35
CA ARG A 77 5.38 -9.02 -2.86
C ARG A 77 4.33 -8.62 -3.90
N GLN A 78 4.73 -8.32 -5.13
CA GLN A 78 3.84 -7.89 -6.22
C GLN A 78 3.91 -8.93 -7.35
N VAL A 79 3.34 -10.10 -7.09
CA VAL A 79 3.40 -11.32 -7.93
C VAL A 79 2.71 -11.20 -9.30
N ILE A 80 2.01 -10.10 -9.56
CA ILE A 80 1.41 -9.77 -10.86
C ILE A 80 2.46 -9.28 -11.87
N TYR A 81 3.65 -8.90 -11.39
CA TYR A 81 4.76 -8.41 -12.19
C TYR A 81 5.92 -9.40 -12.26
N ASN A 82 6.76 -9.25 -13.28
CA ASN A 82 7.98 -10.03 -13.45
C ASN A 82 9.20 -9.15 -13.76
N ILE A 83 10.38 -9.76 -13.80
CA ILE A 83 11.67 -9.05 -13.95
C ILE A 83 11.78 -8.27 -15.26
N ASN A 84 11.13 -8.75 -16.32
CA ASN A 84 11.15 -8.09 -17.64
C ASN A 84 10.26 -6.85 -17.71
N GLN A 85 9.50 -6.57 -16.65
CA GLN A 85 8.58 -5.44 -16.57
C GLN A 85 9.14 -4.28 -15.73
N ILE A 86 10.35 -4.41 -15.17
CA ILE A 86 10.98 -3.34 -14.39
C ILE A 86 11.09 -2.07 -15.22
N GLY A 87 10.75 -0.92 -14.62
CA GLY A 87 10.75 0.40 -15.26
C GLY A 87 9.46 0.75 -15.99
N ASN A 88 8.60 -0.23 -16.30
CA ASN A 88 7.31 0.03 -16.95
C ASN A 88 6.23 0.42 -15.93
N LEU A 89 5.21 1.15 -16.37
CA LEU A 89 4.07 1.54 -15.53
C LEU A 89 3.33 0.30 -14.99
N LYS A 90 3.09 0.29 -13.67
CA LYS A 90 2.41 -0.81 -12.97
C LYS A 90 1.05 -1.15 -13.56
N THR A 91 0.29 -0.13 -13.95
CA THR A 91 -1.02 -0.28 -14.59
C THR A 91 -0.94 -0.99 -15.93
N ILE A 92 0.00 -0.62 -16.80
CA ILE A 92 0.19 -1.25 -18.11
C ILE A 92 0.61 -2.70 -17.93
N CYS A 93 1.58 -2.96 -17.05
CA CYS A 93 2.03 -4.32 -16.77
C CYS A 93 0.91 -5.20 -16.20
N ALA A 94 0.11 -4.65 -15.28
CA ALA A 94 -1.04 -5.36 -14.72
C ALA A 94 -2.06 -5.68 -15.82
N GLN A 95 -2.39 -4.72 -16.67
CA GLN A 95 -3.32 -4.93 -17.78
C GLN A 95 -2.84 -6.04 -18.74
N GLN A 96 -1.56 -6.03 -19.09
CA GLN A 96 -0.96 -7.07 -19.93
C GLN A 96 -1.05 -8.46 -19.29
N THR A 97 -0.71 -8.58 -18.00
CA THR A 97 -0.78 -9.84 -17.26
C THR A 97 -2.23 -10.35 -17.18
N LEU A 98 -3.18 -9.47 -16.85
CA LEU A 98 -4.57 -9.83 -16.64
C LEU A 98 -5.31 -10.15 -17.96
N ASN A 99 -4.99 -9.46 -19.06
CA ASN A 99 -5.53 -9.80 -20.38
C ASN A 99 -5.11 -11.20 -20.85
N LYS A 100 -3.88 -11.63 -20.52
CA LYS A 100 -3.42 -13.00 -20.77
C LYS A 100 -4.14 -14.02 -19.90
N LEU A 101 -4.50 -13.64 -18.67
CA LEU A 101 -5.18 -14.50 -17.72
C LEU A 101 -6.65 -14.72 -18.09
N ASN A 102 -7.38 -13.65 -18.43
CA ASN A 102 -8.77 -13.74 -18.86
C ASN A 102 -9.11 -12.61 -19.84
N PRO A 103 -9.09 -12.87 -21.17
CA PRO A 103 -9.36 -11.85 -22.18
C PRO A 103 -10.81 -11.36 -22.21
N ASN A 104 -11.74 -12.04 -21.52
CA ASN A 104 -13.13 -11.59 -21.42
C ASN A 104 -13.33 -10.45 -20.40
N CYS A 105 -12.34 -10.20 -19.54
CA CYS A 105 -12.37 -9.11 -18.57
C CYS A 105 -12.03 -7.78 -19.26
N LYS A 106 -12.92 -6.79 -19.17
CA LYS A 106 -12.66 -5.44 -19.69
C LYS A 106 -11.83 -4.64 -18.69
N LEU A 107 -10.57 -4.39 -19.05
CA LEU A 107 -9.61 -3.68 -18.21
C LEU A 107 -9.48 -2.23 -18.61
N GLN A 108 -9.76 -1.32 -17.68
CA GLN A 108 -9.53 0.12 -17.83
C GLN A 108 -8.39 0.56 -16.91
N ILE A 109 -7.35 1.17 -17.48
CA ILE A 109 -6.22 1.68 -16.70
C ILE A 109 -6.22 3.20 -16.60
N TYR A 110 -5.74 3.72 -15.47
CA TYR A 110 -5.53 5.13 -15.22
C TYR A 110 -4.12 5.34 -14.69
N ASN A 111 -3.23 5.84 -15.54
CA ASN A 111 -1.80 6.02 -15.25
C ASN A 111 -1.55 7.34 -14.53
N GLN A 112 -2.24 7.57 -13.42
CA GLN A 112 -2.22 8.83 -12.71
C GLN A 112 -2.40 8.61 -11.20
N ARG A 113 -1.97 9.58 -10.42
CA ARG A 113 -2.15 9.54 -8.97
C ARG A 113 -3.62 9.73 -8.62
N PHE A 114 -4.16 8.85 -7.77
CA PHE A 114 -5.50 9.06 -7.22
C PHE A 114 -5.48 10.23 -6.22
N SER A 115 -6.44 11.14 -6.33
CA SER A 115 -6.50 12.37 -5.54
C SER A 115 -7.94 12.87 -5.41
N GLN A 116 -8.15 13.89 -4.57
CA GLN A 116 -9.46 14.50 -4.39
C GLN A 116 -10.07 15.04 -5.70
N SER A 117 -9.25 15.52 -6.63
CA SER A 117 -9.73 16.13 -7.88
C SER A 117 -10.27 15.11 -8.89
N ASN A 118 -9.78 13.86 -8.87
CA ASN A 118 -10.23 12.81 -9.79
C ASN A 118 -11.11 11.73 -9.12
N ALA A 119 -11.16 11.68 -7.79
CA ALA A 119 -11.86 10.64 -7.03
C ALA A 119 -13.33 10.46 -7.45
N HIS A 120 -14.09 11.55 -7.52
CA HIS A 120 -15.51 11.50 -7.85
C HIS A 120 -15.76 10.93 -9.26
N THR A 121 -15.03 11.44 -10.25
CA THR A 121 -15.17 11.04 -11.66
C THR A 121 -14.80 9.58 -11.88
N LEU A 122 -13.80 9.07 -11.17
CA LEU A 122 -13.38 7.68 -11.26
C LEU A 122 -14.37 6.76 -10.56
N ILE A 123 -14.64 6.99 -9.26
CA ILE A 123 -15.43 6.11 -8.40
C ILE A 123 -16.89 5.96 -8.87
N LYS A 124 -17.49 7.01 -9.46
CA LYS A 124 -18.91 6.97 -9.88
C LYS A 124 -19.24 5.80 -10.82
N SER A 125 -18.25 5.38 -11.62
CA SER A 125 -18.40 4.40 -12.71
C SER A 125 -18.23 2.94 -12.27
N TYR A 126 -18.01 2.70 -10.97
CA TYR A 126 -17.77 1.37 -10.41
C TYR A 126 -18.74 1.08 -9.26
N ASP A 127 -18.94 -0.19 -8.95
CA ASP A 127 -19.84 -0.66 -7.90
C ASP A 127 -19.08 -0.84 -6.57
N ILE A 128 -17.86 -1.39 -6.67
CA ILE A 128 -17.00 -1.73 -5.55
C ILE A 128 -15.62 -1.11 -5.77
N ILE A 129 -15.10 -0.50 -4.71
CA ILE A 129 -13.76 0.08 -4.67
C ILE A 129 -12.89 -0.76 -3.74
N ILE A 130 -11.79 -1.28 -4.25
CA ILE A 130 -10.77 -2.00 -3.48
C ILE A 130 -9.62 -1.04 -3.20
N ASP A 131 -9.40 -0.78 -1.92
CA ASP A 131 -8.30 0.06 -1.43
C ASP A 131 -7.04 -0.79 -1.27
N GLY A 132 -6.12 -0.65 -2.23
CA GLY A 132 -4.79 -1.25 -2.20
C GLY A 132 -3.70 -0.26 -1.79
N THR A 133 -4.07 0.87 -1.15
CA THR A 133 -3.15 1.96 -0.86
C THR A 133 -2.47 1.81 0.50
N ASP A 134 -1.29 2.40 0.61
CA ASP A 134 -0.42 2.34 1.80
C ASP A 134 -0.47 3.61 2.66
N ASN A 135 -1.20 4.65 2.24
CA ASN A 135 -1.16 5.97 2.89
C ASN A 135 -2.55 6.46 3.34
N PHE A 136 -2.61 6.97 4.58
CA PHE A 136 -3.86 7.38 5.23
C PHE A 136 -4.67 8.42 4.46
N ASN A 137 -4.01 9.42 3.86
CA ASN A 137 -4.72 10.49 3.14
C ASN A 137 -5.55 9.93 1.98
N THR A 138 -4.98 9.01 1.19
CA THR A 138 -5.71 8.39 0.08
C THR A 138 -6.90 7.58 0.59
N ARG A 139 -6.74 6.81 1.68
CA ARG A 139 -7.84 6.06 2.30
C ARG A 139 -9.01 6.93 2.74
N HIS A 140 -8.73 8.11 3.30
CA HIS A 140 -9.76 9.07 3.66
C HIS A 140 -10.51 9.61 2.44
N ILE A 141 -9.79 9.93 1.35
CA ILE A 141 -10.40 10.37 0.08
C ILE A 141 -11.30 9.27 -0.48
N ILE A 142 -10.82 8.02 -0.53
CA ILE A 142 -11.59 6.85 -0.97
C ILE A 142 -12.87 6.73 -0.14
N SER A 143 -12.76 6.65 1.19
CA SER A 143 -13.92 6.42 2.06
C SER A 143 -14.94 7.54 1.96
N THR A 144 -14.50 8.80 1.95
CA THR A 144 -15.41 9.96 1.86
C THR A 144 -16.12 10.00 0.51
N THR A 145 -15.42 9.64 -0.57
CA THR A 145 -16.00 9.63 -1.92
C THR A 145 -16.96 8.46 -2.10
N CYS A 146 -16.61 7.28 -1.58
CA CYS A 146 -17.50 6.11 -1.56
C CYS A 146 -18.77 6.40 -0.79
N TYR A 147 -18.68 7.05 0.37
CA TYR A 147 -19.85 7.47 1.15
C TYR A 147 -20.79 8.36 0.34
N LYS A 148 -20.27 9.46 -0.23
CA LYS A 148 -21.05 10.41 -1.03
C LYS A 148 -21.70 9.79 -2.28
N LEU A 149 -21.05 8.78 -2.86
CA LEU A 149 -21.50 8.12 -4.09
C LEU A 149 -22.22 6.78 -3.84
N HIS A 150 -22.47 6.43 -2.58
CA HIS A 150 -23.07 5.15 -2.17
C HIS A 150 -22.33 3.93 -2.78
N LYS A 151 -20.99 3.98 -2.82
CA LYS A 151 -20.14 2.89 -3.31
C LYS A 151 -19.56 2.08 -2.17
N ILE A 152 -19.34 0.80 -2.41
CA ILE A 152 -18.79 -0.10 -1.39
C ILE A 152 -17.28 0.07 -1.35
N HIS A 153 -16.71 0.21 -0.16
CA HIS A 153 -15.27 0.36 0.06
C HIS A 153 -14.72 -0.86 0.78
N ILE A 154 -13.91 -1.67 0.09
CA ILE A 154 -13.22 -2.82 0.67
C ILE A 154 -11.80 -2.39 1.05
N TYR A 155 -11.59 -2.22 2.35
CA TYR A 155 -10.35 -1.73 2.94
C TYR A 155 -9.36 -2.87 3.18
N GLY A 156 -8.10 -2.61 2.89
CA GLY A 156 -6.97 -3.45 3.25
C GLY A 156 -5.80 -2.60 3.75
N ALA A 157 -5.13 -3.05 4.81
CA ALA A 157 -3.89 -2.47 5.26
C ALA A 157 -2.97 -3.52 5.86
N ILE A 158 -1.68 -3.23 5.90
CA ILE A 158 -0.65 -4.10 6.43
C ILE A 158 0.41 -3.29 7.15
N SER A 159 1.04 -3.91 8.14
CA SER A 159 2.20 -3.38 8.86
C SER A 159 3.02 -4.56 9.39
N SER A 160 4.26 -4.70 8.90
CA SER A 160 5.18 -5.78 9.27
C SER A 160 4.60 -7.20 9.13
N PHE A 161 4.04 -7.74 10.22
CA PHE A 161 3.45 -9.08 10.32
C PHE A 161 1.93 -9.05 10.54
N GLU A 162 1.31 -7.87 10.63
CA GLU A 162 -0.11 -7.69 10.85
C GLU A 162 -0.81 -7.17 9.59
N GLY A 163 -1.95 -7.76 9.27
CA GLY A 163 -2.83 -7.29 8.20
C GLY A 163 -4.25 -7.04 8.70
N GLN A 164 -4.95 -6.11 8.05
CA GLN A 164 -6.28 -5.68 8.43
C GLN A 164 -7.20 -5.64 7.21
N VAL A 165 -8.44 -6.12 7.36
CA VAL A 165 -9.48 -6.05 6.32
C VAL A 165 -10.82 -5.70 6.94
N SER A 166 -11.59 -4.86 6.24
CA SER A 166 -12.96 -4.50 6.58
C SER A 166 -13.74 -4.12 5.32
N VAL A 167 -15.07 -4.14 5.40
CA VAL A 167 -15.94 -3.60 4.36
C VAL A 167 -16.68 -2.38 4.94
N PHE A 168 -16.55 -1.25 4.27
CA PHE A 168 -17.19 0.01 4.64
C PHE A 168 -18.25 0.41 3.63
N ASN A 169 -19.21 1.22 4.10
CA ASN A 169 -20.30 1.76 3.30
C ASN A 169 -21.15 0.68 2.57
N TYR A 170 -21.22 -0.52 3.14
CA TYR A 170 -22.07 -1.60 2.64
C TYR A 170 -23.41 -1.58 3.38
N SER A 171 -24.51 -1.35 2.66
CA SER A 171 -25.89 -1.35 3.18
C SER A 171 -26.09 -0.47 4.42
N GLY A 172 -25.55 0.76 4.41
CA GLY A 172 -25.62 1.68 5.57
C GLY A 172 -24.68 1.33 6.72
N GLY A 173 -23.71 0.43 6.49
CA GLY A 173 -22.65 0.09 7.43
C GLY A 173 -21.66 1.23 7.69
N PRO A 174 -20.66 1.00 8.56
CA PRO A 174 -19.74 2.04 9.01
C PRO A 174 -18.93 2.64 7.85
N HIS A 175 -18.41 3.83 8.11
CA HIS A 175 -17.41 4.49 7.29
C HIS A 175 -16.02 4.26 7.89
N TYR A 176 -14.97 4.37 7.06
CA TYR A 176 -13.60 4.27 7.55
C TYR A 176 -13.32 5.27 8.68
N ASN A 177 -13.91 6.47 8.58
CA ASN A 177 -13.78 7.54 9.57
C ASN A 177 -14.47 7.23 10.93
N ASP A 178 -15.29 6.19 11.02
CA ASP A 178 -15.90 5.73 12.28
C ASP A 178 -14.91 4.97 13.17
N ILE A 179 -13.84 4.43 12.58
CA ILE A 179 -12.76 3.80 13.32
C ILE A 179 -12.16 4.89 14.23
N LYS A 180 -12.29 4.74 15.55
CA LYS A 180 -11.56 5.58 16.49
C LYS A 180 -10.07 5.44 16.15
N PRO A 181 -9.30 6.54 16.01
CA PRO A 181 -7.86 6.40 16.18
C PRO A 181 -7.68 5.78 17.57
N ILE A 182 -7.23 4.52 17.61
CA ILE A 182 -6.67 3.96 18.84
C ILE A 182 -5.61 4.97 19.22
N SER A 183 -5.76 5.58 20.41
CA SER A 183 -4.89 6.64 20.91
C SER A 183 -3.45 6.32 20.54
N ILE A 184 -2.95 7.03 19.52
CA ILE A 184 -1.61 6.86 19.01
C ILE A 184 -0.72 7.47 20.09
N ASN A 185 -0.26 6.65 21.03
CA ASN A 185 0.98 6.98 21.69
C ASN A 185 2.00 7.13 20.55
N ASN A 186 2.52 8.35 20.39
CA ASN A 186 3.43 8.94 19.40
C ASN A 186 4.53 8.06 18.73
N THR A 187 4.28 6.80 18.33
CA THR A 187 5.30 5.89 17.78
C THR A 187 4.85 5.12 16.53
N MET A 188 3.73 5.49 15.92
CA MET A 188 3.28 4.91 14.64
C MET A 188 3.22 5.97 13.55
N ASN A 189 4.37 6.56 13.24
CA ASN A 189 4.53 7.28 11.98
C ASN A 189 5.41 6.41 11.08
N ASP A 190 4.87 6.09 9.91
CA ASP A 190 5.44 5.35 8.78
C ASP A 190 5.52 3.81 8.90
N CYS A 191 4.50 3.14 8.35
CA CYS A 191 4.52 1.71 8.00
C CYS A 191 5.68 1.29 7.06
N ASN A 192 6.51 2.24 6.60
CA ASN A 192 7.69 2.00 5.78
C ASN A 192 9.00 1.84 6.60
N ILE A 193 8.99 2.04 7.91
CA ILE A 193 10.19 1.89 8.76
C ILE A 193 10.52 0.41 8.97
N TYR A 194 9.49 -0.41 9.16
CA TYR A 194 9.60 -1.84 9.34
C TYR A 194 9.23 -2.54 8.04
N GLY A 195 10.13 -3.37 7.52
CA GLY A 195 9.84 -4.18 6.34
C GLY A 195 8.55 -4.98 6.50
N VAL A 196 7.90 -5.28 5.39
CA VAL A 196 6.66 -6.06 5.36
C VAL A 196 6.98 -7.49 4.92
N LEU A 197 6.43 -8.47 5.63
CA LEU A 197 6.52 -9.88 5.23
C LEU A 197 5.85 -10.06 3.85
N GLY A 198 6.61 -10.51 2.84
CA GLY A 198 6.18 -10.47 1.43
C GLY A 198 4.84 -11.14 1.11
N VAL A 199 4.50 -12.23 1.81
CA VAL A 199 3.24 -12.96 1.61
C VAL A 199 2.01 -12.23 2.18
N LEU A 200 2.22 -11.37 3.19
CA LEU A 200 1.14 -10.73 3.94
C LEU A 200 0.24 -9.84 3.06
N PRO A 201 0.76 -8.94 2.19
CA PRO A 201 -0.07 -8.20 1.25
C PRO A 201 -0.93 -9.11 0.37
N GLY A 202 -0.37 -10.21 -0.13
CA GLY A 202 -1.10 -11.17 -0.96
C GLY A 202 -2.27 -11.81 -0.21
N LEU A 203 -2.06 -12.24 1.03
CA LEU A 203 -3.11 -12.81 1.87
C LEU A 203 -4.25 -11.81 2.11
N ILE A 204 -3.91 -10.58 2.52
CA ILE A 204 -4.90 -9.53 2.78
C ILE A 204 -5.66 -9.17 1.50
N GLY A 205 -4.96 -9.08 0.37
CA GLY A 205 -5.58 -8.91 -0.95
C GLY A 205 -6.57 -10.02 -1.29
N LEU A 206 -6.24 -11.28 -1.02
CA LEU A 206 -7.17 -12.40 -1.24
C LEU A 206 -8.41 -12.32 -0.36
N ILE A 207 -8.29 -11.82 0.88
CA ILE A 207 -9.45 -11.57 1.73
C ILE A 207 -10.29 -10.42 1.14
N GLN A 208 -9.68 -9.35 0.63
CA GLN A 208 -10.40 -8.27 -0.07
C GLN A 208 -11.16 -8.81 -1.29
N ALA A 209 -10.51 -9.64 -2.11
CA ALA A 209 -11.15 -10.30 -3.26
C ALA A 209 -12.31 -11.21 -2.83
N THR A 210 -12.15 -11.95 -1.73
CA THR A 210 -13.20 -12.81 -1.17
C THR A 210 -14.42 -11.99 -0.76
N GLU A 211 -14.23 -10.85 -0.09
CA GLU A 211 -15.35 -9.94 0.22
C GLU A 211 -16.03 -9.41 -1.03
N ALA A 212 -15.26 -9.00 -2.06
CA ALA A 212 -15.81 -8.53 -3.33
C ALA A 212 -16.69 -9.60 -3.99
N LEU A 213 -16.23 -10.85 -4.07
CA LEU A 213 -17.01 -11.97 -4.63
C LEU A 213 -18.29 -12.20 -3.84
N LYS A 214 -18.22 -12.26 -2.50
CA LYS A 214 -19.41 -12.45 -1.65
C LYS A 214 -20.44 -11.34 -1.85
N ILE A 215 -20.00 -10.08 -1.93
CA ILE A 215 -20.87 -8.92 -2.18
C ILE A 215 -21.54 -9.05 -3.55
N ILE A 216 -20.77 -9.34 -4.60
CA ILE A 216 -21.26 -9.40 -5.98
C ILE A 216 -22.18 -10.59 -6.20
N ILE A 217 -21.97 -11.71 -5.51
CA ILE A 217 -22.81 -12.91 -5.64
C ILE A 217 -23.99 -12.87 -4.64
N GLY A 218 -23.88 -12.09 -3.57
CA GLY A 218 -24.94 -11.87 -2.58
C GLY A 218 -24.99 -13.00 -1.55
N ILE A 219 -23.84 -13.48 -1.09
CA ILE A 219 -23.72 -14.69 -0.27
C ILE A 219 -22.87 -14.44 0.99
N GLY A 220 -23.12 -15.27 2.02
CA GLY A 220 -22.35 -15.26 3.26
C GLY A 220 -22.47 -13.99 4.08
N ASN A 221 -21.61 -13.88 5.10
CA ASN A 221 -21.56 -12.72 5.98
C ASN A 221 -20.46 -11.75 5.53
N ILE A 222 -20.83 -10.53 5.17
CA ILE A 222 -19.90 -9.47 4.76
C ILE A 222 -19.23 -8.86 6.00
N LEU A 223 -17.96 -8.45 5.90
CA LEU A 223 -17.22 -7.78 6.97
C LEU A 223 -17.70 -6.36 7.30
N SER A 224 -18.91 -5.98 6.87
CA SER A 224 -19.51 -4.71 7.28
C SER A 224 -19.75 -4.70 8.79
N GLY A 225 -19.27 -3.67 9.49
CA GLY A 225 -19.35 -3.58 10.95
C GLY A 225 -18.25 -4.34 11.70
N TYR A 226 -17.30 -4.97 11.01
CA TYR A 226 -16.22 -5.73 11.63
C TYR A 226 -14.87 -5.51 10.94
N MET A 227 -13.80 -5.43 11.73
CA MET A 227 -12.43 -5.48 11.23
C MET A 227 -11.82 -6.83 11.57
N ILE A 228 -11.27 -7.52 10.57
CA ILE A 228 -10.39 -8.67 10.79
C ILE A 228 -8.97 -8.15 10.92
N ILE A 229 -8.29 -8.57 11.99
CA ILE A 229 -6.85 -8.39 12.18
C ILE A 229 -6.21 -9.77 12.10
N TYR A 230 -5.31 -9.95 11.14
CA TYR A 230 -4.51 -11.15 10.96
C TYR A 230 -3.10 -10.91 11.49
N ASN A 231 -2.62 -11.77 12.38
CA ASN A 231 -1.24 -11.77 12.87
C ASN A 231 -0.50 -12.98 12.28
N ALA A 232 0.48 -12.72 11.43
CA ALA A 232 1.22 -13.77 10.72
C ALA A 232 2.18 -14.56 11.61
N LEU A 233 2.71 -13.96 12.69
CA LEU A 233 3.62 -14.67 13.61
C LEU A 233 2.89 -15.73 14.43
N GLN A 234 1.65 -15.43 14.82
CA GLN A 234 0.82 -16.32 15.63
C GLN A 234 -0.18 -17.14 14.80
N MET A 235 -0.25 -16.91 13.48
CA MET A 235 -1.27 -17.46 12.60
C MET A 235 -2.69 -17.29 13.17
N SER A 236 -3.03 -16.09 13.63
CA SER A 236 -4.29 -15.81 14.33
C SER A 236 -5.13 -14.75 13.63
N PHE A 237 -6.45 -14.91 13.73
CA PHE A 237 -7.44 -13.96 13.22
C PHE A 237 -8.27 -13.43 14.37
N LYS A 238 -8.22 -12.11 14.60
CA LYS A 238 -9.06 -11.42 15.56
C LYS A 238 -10.14 -10.63 14.84
N LYS A 239 -11.41 -10.88 15.19
CA LYS A 239 -12.55 -10.12 14.66
C LYS A 239 -12.98 -9.05 15.67
N ILE A 240 -12.86 -7.79 15.31
CA ILE A 240 -13.20 -6.63 16.15
C ILE A 240 -14.45 -5.97 15.60
N LYS A 241 -15.43 -5.69 16.45
CA LYS A 241 -16.64 -4.96 16.07
C LYS A 241 -16.34 -3.46 15.92
N ILE A 242 -16.72 -2.88 14.78
CA ILE A 242 -16.66 -1.45 14.51
C ILE A 242 -18.02 -0.86 14.93
N ARG A 243 -18.00 0.20 15.73
CA ARG A 243 -19.23 0.92 16.10
C ARG A 243 -19.48 2.02 15.10
N ASN A 244 -20.67 2.06 14.48
CA ASN A 244 -21.12 3.23 13.74
C ASN A 244 -21.17 4.40 14.72
N LYS A 245 -20.58 5.54 14.36
CA LYS A 245 -21.00 6.79 14.98
C LYS A 245 -22.28 7.22 14.27
N THR A 246 -23.38 7.32 14.98
CA THR A 246 -24.52 8.12 14.53
C THR A 246 -24.08 9.58 14.51
N THR A 247 -23.46 10.02 13.43
CA THR A 247 -23.25 11.45 13.17
C THR A 247 -24.33 11.90 12.19
N ASN A 248 -25.26 12.71 12.68
CA ASN A 248 -25.99 13.65 11.82
C ASN A 248 -24.93 14.47 11.06
N VAL A 249 -24.75 14.18 9.76
CA VAL A 249 -23.82 14.92 8.90
C VAL A 249 -24.51 16.14 8.29
N GLU A 250 -25.33 16.82 9.08
CA GLU A 250 -25.72 18.19 8.84
C GLU A 250 -25.00 19.03 9.89
N ASN A 251 -24.10 19.91 9.46
CA ASN A 251 -23.36 20.86 10.30
C ASN A 251 -22.28 20.27 11.21
N GLN A 252 -21.34 19.51 10.66
CA GLN A 252 -19.96 19.69 11.13
C GLN A 252 -19.25 20.58 10.12
N PRO A 253 -18.81 21.79 10.51
CA PRO A 253 -17.93 22.57 9.64
C PRO A 253 -16.74 21.66 9.31
N ASN A 254 -16.18 21.82 8.10
CA ASN A 254 -14.87 21.27 7.76
C ASN A 254 -13.93 21.50 8.95
N LYS A 255 -13.84 20.52 9.87
CA LYS A 255 -12.67 20.30 10.65
C LYS A 255 -11.72 19.83 9.57
N TYR A 256 -11.11 20.82 8.92
CA TYR A 256 -9.70 20.78 8.60
C TYR A 256 -9.09 19.89 9.68
N TYR A 257 -8.87 18.62 9.34
CA TYR A 257 -7.67 17.97 9.82
C TYR A 257 -6.63 19.04 9.56
N PRO A 258 -6.00 19.61 10.59
CA PRO A 258 -5.00 20.63 10.34
C PRO A 258 -4.13 20.02 9.25
N GLN A 259 -4.08 20.68 8.07
CA GLN A 259 -2.94 20.55 7.17
C GLN A 259 -1.79 20.44 8.11
N GLN A 260 -1.18 19.24 8.17
CA GLN A 260 -0.24 18.84 9.21
C GLN A 260 0.29 20.12 9.80
N ASN A 261 -0.25 20.52 10.98
CA ASN A 261 0.35 21.63 11.68
C ASN A 261 1.77 21.16 11.71
N THR A 262 2.59 21.83 10.93
CA THR A 262 3.94 21.43 10.64
C THR A 262 4.44 21.28 12.04
N ILE A 263 4.60 20.03 12.48
CA ILE A 263 5.54 19.81 13.53
C ILE A 263 6.73 20.42 12.83
N ASN A 264 7.16 21.57 13.32
CA ASN A 264 8.48 22.10 13.07
C ASN A 264 9.48 21.08 13.68
N SER A 265 9.30 19.78 13.42
CA SER A 265 10.38 18.86 13.24
C SER A 265 11.09 19.47 12.06
N LYS A 266 12.25 20.04 12.38
CA LYS A 266 13.31 20.41 11.46
C LYS A 266 13.64 19.23 10.53
N LEU A 267 12.71 18.80 9.66
CA LEU A 267 12.87 17.76 8.65
C LEU A 267 13.44 18.38 7.37
N ALA A 268 14.42 19.25 7.56
CA ALA A 268 15.24 19.83 6.52
C ALA A 268 16.69 19.75 6.99
N TYR A 269 17.19 18.53 7.22
CA TYR A 269 18.63 18.31 7.23
C TYR A 269 19.06 18.33 5.75
N GLU A 270 19.76 19.39 5.40
CA GLU A 270 20.08 19.80 4.02
C GLU A 270 20.70 18.67 3.20
N ASN A 271 20.23 18.52 1.96
CA ASN A 271 20.85 17.60 1.01
C ASN A 271 22.25 18.11 0.67
N LEU A 272 23.27 17.36 1.03
CA LEU A 272 24.64 17.67 0.64
C LEU A 272 24.92 17.04 -0.73
N SER A 273 25.57 17.78 -1.63
CA SER A 273 26.09 17.24 -2.89
C SER A 273 27.50 16.67 -2.69
N ILE A 274 27.91 15.70 -3.52
CA ILE A 274 29.25 15.10 -3.46
C ILE A 274 30.35 16.17 -3.59
N ASN A 275 30.17 17.14 -4.49
CA ASN A 275 31.12 18.23 -4.69
C ASN A 275 31.27 19.09 -3.42
N PHE A 276 30.17 19.31 -2.69
CA PHE A 276 30.22 20.00 -1.41
C PHE A 276 30.86 19.15 -0.32
N LEU A 277 30.61 17.84 -0.30
CA LEU A 277 31.19 16.91 0.68
C LEU A 277 32.72 16.90 0.63
N HIS A 278 33.33 16.87 -0.56
CA HIS A 278 34.79 16.90 -0.69
C HIS A 278 35.40 18.19 -0.09
N LYS A 279 34.74 19.33 -0.30
CA LYS A 279 35.16 20.62 0.29
C LYS A 279 34.92 20.67 1.80
N TYR A 280 33.80 20.12 2.25
CA TYR A 280 33.41 20.05 3.66
C TYR A 280 34.36 19.16 4.47
N LEU A 281 34.66 17.96 3.97
CA LEU A 281 35.56 17.01 4.64
C LEU A 281 36.99 17.53 4.73
N LYS A 282 37.45 18.43 3.85
CA LYS A 282 38.77 19.08 4.01
C LYS A 282 38.87 19.92 5.30
N ASN A 283 37.78 20.58 5.68
CA ASN A 283 37.77 21.51 6.81
C ASN A 283 37.22 20.89 8.10
N TYR A 284 36.36 19.87 7.97
CA TYR A 284 35.57 19.33 9.09
C TYR A 284 35.75 17.82 9.28
N LYS A 285 36.81 17.21 8.72
CA LYS A 285 37.10 15.76 8.83
C LYS A 285 36.98 15.23 10.25
N ASN A 286 37.54 15.96 11.22
CA ASN A 286 37.66 15.51 12.61
C ASN A 286 36.32 15.57 13.37
N ILE A 287 35.37 16.35 12.86
CA ILE A 287 34.03 16.53 13.44
C ILE A 287 32.94 15.90 12.57
N THR A 288 33.29 15.09 11.56
CA THR A 288 32.32 14.45 10.67
C THR A 288 32.39 12.94 10.82
N TYR A 289 31.23 12.28 10.84
CA TYR A 289 31.09 10.84 10.90
C TYR A 289 30.32 10.38 9.65
N LEU A 290 31.05 10.01 8.60
CA LEU A 290 30.47 9.59 7.33
C LEU A 290 30.12 8.10 7.37
N VAL A 291 28.85 7.76 7.19
CA VAL A 291 28.31 6.41 7.35
C VAL A 291 27.72 5.92 6.04
N ASP A 292 28.32 4.88 5.48
CA ASP A 292 27.80 4.13 4.35
C ASP A 292 26.80 3.07 4.83
N ILE A 293 25.53 3.24 4.48
CA ILE A 293 24.45 2.33 4.90
C ILE A 293 24.18 1.20 3.90
N ARG A 294 24.99 1.07 2.84
CA ARG A 294 24.90 -0.01 1.85
C ARG A 294 25.39 -1.33 2.45
N SER A 295 25.15 -2.44 1.75
CA SER A 295 25.68 -3.75 2.16
C SER A 295 27.21 -3.75 2.21
N SER A 296 27.82 -4.66 2.97
CA SER A 296 29.29 -4.73 3.06
C SER A 296 29.94 -5.01 1.70
N ASN A 297 29.31 -5.80 0.85
CA ASN A 297 29.79 -6.06 -0.51
C ASN A 297 29.79 -4.79 -1.39
N GLU A 298 28.73 -3.97 -1.31
CA GLU A 298 28.66 -2.68 -2.02
C GLU A 298 29.76 -1.72 -1.54
N TYR A 299 30.05 -1.72 -0.23
CA TYR A 299 31.11 -0.92 0.38
C TYR A 299 32.52 -1.37 -0.05
N GLU A 300 32.80 -2.67 0.00
CA GLU A 300 34.09 -3.25 -0.39
C GLU A 300 34.40 -3.00 -1.87
N SER A 301 33.38 -3.02 -2.73
CA SER A 301 33.54 -2.75 -4.16
C SER A 301 34.03 -1.32 -4.42
N GLN A 302 33.39 -0.33 -3.78
CA GLN A 302 33.77 1.07 -3.86
C GLN A 302 33.03 1.87 -2.80
N HIS A 303 33.71 2.76 -2.08
CA HIS A 303 33.08 3.64 -1.08
C HIS A 303 33.75 5.02 -1.04
N LEU A 304 33.08 5.98 -0.40
CA LEU A 304 33.64 7.30 -0.19
C LEU A 304 34.79 7.24 0.83
N GLN A 305 35.85 7.99 0.56
CA GLN A 305 37.00 8.02 1.46
C GLN A 305 36.58 8.46 2.88
N TYR A 306 37.07 7.74 3.90
CA TYR A 306 36.75 7.93 5.32
C TYR A 306 35.33 7.54 5.75
N ALA A 307 34.51 6.99 4.84
CA ALA A 307 33.25 6.40 5.22
C ALA A 307 33.49 5.14 6.06
N ILE A 308 32.62 4.91 7.04
CA ILE A 308 32.52 3.63 7.73
C ILE A 308 31.27 2.90 7.25
N ASN A 309 31.35 1.58 7.10
CA ASN A 309 30.18 0.80 6.72
C ASN A 309 29.36 0.43 7.96
N ILE A 310 28.12 0.91 8.02
CA ILE A 310 27.10 0.41 8.94
C ILE A 310 25.87 0.07 8.09
N PRO A 311 25.79 -1.16 7.55
CA PRO A 311 24.70 -1.58 6.70
C PRO A 311 23.33 -1.31 7.32
N LEU A 312 22.33 -0.97 6.50
CA LEU A 312 20.98 -0.61 6.97
C LEU A 312 20.36 -1.67 7.89
N ASN A 313 20.58 -2.96 7.64
CA ASN A 313 20.10 -4.05 8.50
C ASN A 313 20.77 -4.05 9.88
N LYS A 314 22.02 -3.59 10.00
CA LYS A 314 22.70 -3.41 11.30
C LYS A 314 22.22 -2.15 12.02
N LEU A 315 21.84 -1.10 11.31
CA LEU A 315 21.25 0.12 11.91
C LEU A 315 19.88 -0.12 12.55
N GLN A 316 19.17 -1.20 12.18
CA GLN A 316 17.90 -1.58 12.80
C GLN A 316 18.06 -2.09 14.23
N ASP A 317 19.26 -2.51 14.64
CA ASP A 317 19.55 -2.96 16.00
C ASP A 317 19.80 -1.77 16.94
N GLN A 318 19.02 -1.68 18.02
CA GLN A 318 19.16 -0.63 19.03
C GLN A 318 20.54 -0.56 19.68
N ASN A 319 21.24 -1.69 19.84
CA ASN A 319 22.59 -1.70 20.38
C ASN A 319 23.57 -1.00 19.44
N ASN A 320 23.43 -1.20 18.13
CA ASN A 320 24.25 -0.53 17.13
C ASN A 320 23.96 0.98 17.08
N LEU A 321 22.69 1.39 17.24
CA LEU A 321 22.32 2.81 17.35
C LEU A 321 22.92 3.47 18.59
N LYS A 322 22.93 2.77 19.75
CA LYS A 322 23.59 3.26 20.97
C LYS A 322 25.11 3.39 20.79
N ILE A 323 25.74 2.41 20.14
CA ILE A 323 27.18 2.44 19.83
C ILE A 323 27.49 3.62 18.90
N LEU A 324 26.72 3.80 17.84
CA LEU A 324 26.86 4.91 16.90
C LEU A 324 26.73 6.26 17.62
N LYS A 325 25.70 6.44 18.46
CA LYS A 325 25.50 7.66 19.25
C LYS A 325 26.69 7.96 20.16
N LYS A 326 27.29 6.92 20.76
CA LYS A 326 28.49 7.05 21.60
C LYS A 326 29.73 7.41 20.79
N GLN A 327 29.93 6.77 19.63
CA GLN A 327 31.11 6.97 18.78
C GLN A 327 31.08 8.30 18.02
N ALA A 328 29.89 8.78 17.67
CA ALA A 328 29.69 10.03 16.96
C ALA A 328 29.45 11.23 17.91
N LYS A 329 29.77 11.09 19.21
CA LYS A 329 29.62 12.19 20.17
C LYS A 329 30.39 13.42 19.68
N ASN A 330 29.70 14.57 19.61
CA ASN A 330 30.20 15.85 19.10
C ASN A 330 30.65 15.82 17.62
N LYS A 331 30.14 14.88 16.82
CA LYS A 331 30.38 14.80 15.38
C LYS A 331 29.07 14.93 14.60
N ASN A 332 29.15 15.57 13.44
CA ASN A 332 28.08 15.61 12.46
C ASN A 332 28.01 14.27 11.74
N ILE A 333 26.92 13.53 11.91
CA ILE A 333 26.71 12.27 11.21
C ILE A 333 26.18 12.56 9.80
N ILE A 334 26.80 11.99 8.78
CA ILE A 334 26.33 12.07 7.39
C ILE A 334 26.12 10.65 6.90
N ILE A 335 24.89 10.28 6.56
CA ILE A 335 24.56 8.96 6.00
C ILE A 335 24.45 9.02 4.49
N TYR A 336 24.80 7.93 3.80
CA TYR A 336 24.60 7.83 2.35
C TYR A 336 24.28 6.42 1.86
N CYS A 337 23.54 6.37 0.75
CA CYS A 337 23.21 5.16 0.04
C CYS A 337 22.97 5.45 -1.44
N ASN A 338 23.08 4.43 -2.30
CA ASN A 338 22.70 4.52 -3.72
C ASN A 338 21.17 4.56 -3.93
N SER A 339 20.40 4.38 -2.85
CA SER A 339 18.94 4.33 -2.88
C SER A 339 18.35 5.34 -1.92
N TYR A 340 17.58 6.28 -2.46
CA TYR A 340 16.93 7.32 -1.66
C TYR A 340 15.96 6.74 -0.63
N SER A 341 15.29 5.62 -0.94
CA SER A 341 14.41 4.92 0.01
C SER A 341 15.21 4.31 1.16
N ARG A 342 16.36 3.67 0.90
CA ARG A 342 17.26 3.17 1.96
C ARG A 342 17.77 4.30 2.87
N SER A 343 18.15 5.45 2.29
CA SER A 343 18.59 6.64 3.05
C SER A 343 17.48 7.21 3.94
N LYS A 344 16.22 7.25 3.45
CA LYS A 344 15.07 7.65 4.27
C LYS A 344 14.84 6.70 5.44
N ILE A 345 14.89 5.39 5.23
CA ILE A 345 14.70 4.41 6.30
C ILE A 345 15.75 4.61 7.41
N ALA A 346 17.03 4.72 7.04
CA ALA A 346 18.10 5.01 8.00
C ALA A 346 17.89 6.34 8.74
N SER A 347 17.49 7.39 8.03
CA SER A 347 17.23 8.71 8.63
C SER A 347 16.14 8.64 9.70
N VAL A 348 15.08 7.89 9.43
CA VAL A 348 14.00 7.70 10.40
C VAL A 348 14.47 6.89 11.61
N LEU A 349 15.26 5.82 11.42
CA LEU A 349 15.83 5.03 12.53
C LEU A 349 16.72 5.88 13.44
N LEU A 350 17.58 6.73 12.86
CA LEU A 350 18.45 7.64 13.61
C LEU A 350 17.64 8.69 14.37
N THR A 351 16.61 9.25 13.73
CA THR A 351 15.71 10.23 14.38
C THR A 351 15.01 9.62 15.59
N HIS A 352 14.52 8.38 15.50
CA HIS A 352 13.88 7.68 16.61
C HIS A 352 14.85 7.38 17.77
N ALA A 353 16.15 7.34 17.52
CA ALA A 353 17.20 7.17 18.53
C ALA A 353 17.73 8.50 19.08
N ASP A 354 17.10 9.63 18.73
CA ASP A 354 17.55 11.00 19.01
C ASP A 354 19.00 11.22 18.55
N ILE A 355 19.28 10.85 17.29
CA ILE A 355 20.58 11.03 16.65
C ILE A 355 20.43 12.02 15.49
N GLU A 356 21.02 13.21 15.64
CA GLU A 356 21.08 14.21 14.56
C GLU A 356 22.01 13.75 13.44
N HIS A 357 21.58 13.93 12.19
CA HIS A 357 22.31 13.45 11.02
C HIS A 357 21.89 14.19 9.74
N TYR A 358 22.70 14.06 8.69
CA TYR A 358 22.45 14.59 7.34
C TYR A 358 22.40 13.46 6.32
N ILE A 359 21.64 13.65 5.22
CA ILE A 359 21.60 12.70 4.11
C ILE A 359 22.45 13.25 2.97
N LEU A 360 23.48 12.50 2.58
CA LEU A 360 24.23 12.74 1.35
C LEU A 360 23.54 12.03 0.19
N LYS A 361 23.26 12.79 -0.88
CA LYS A 361 22.70 12.26 -2.12
C LYS A 361 23.83 11.89 -3.07
N ILE A 362 23.90 10.61 -3.43
CA ILE A 362 24.88 10.05 -4.38
C ILE A 362 24.17 9.68 -5.67
#